data_AF-A0A532TDL8-F1
#
_entry.id   AF-A0A532TDL8-F1
#
_cell.length_a   1.000
_cell.length_b   1.000
_cell.length_c   1.000
_cell.angle_alpha   90.00
_cell.angle_beta   90.00
_cell.angle_gamma   90.00
#
_symmetry.space_group_name_H-M   'P 1'
#
loop_
_entity.id
_entity.type
_entity.pdbx_description
1 polymer ?
#
loop_
_entity_poly.entity_id
_entity_poly.type
_entity_poly.pdbx_seq_one_letter_code
_entity_poly.pdbx_strand_id
1 'polypeptide(L)'
;MKSGLNLNVLKFWKEIIMNAQTGINQGNEEFLKEIIIRCPQCSTNKKLKIPKKVIDQSKQLTTISIPSNLCCEHSFQAFVDKNFIVRGYQKVDFEFSHMEFYESSEGSYDTEGFTSKPIFQQIIQLLRDCIEDKDILGSGMFTVEGKVLYSSLPQTTLFNTIREFEVRSEQHLISLKKMYLELDNSEKFISTIISFNGLKFNLVLMFSFRTKFGMGNLHMRDLLKKIEKIN
;
A
#
# COMPACT_ATOMS: atom_id res chain seq x y z
N MET A 1 25.35 -10.60 -2.32
CA MET A 1 25.50 -10.20 -0.89
C MET A 1 24.12 -10.05 -0.29
N LYS A 2 23.84 -10.73 0.82
CA LYS A 2 22.51 -10.80 1.46
C LYS A 2 22.19 -9.51 2.20
N SER A 3 21.16 -8.78 1.80
CA SER A 3 20.52 -7.72 2.60
C SER A 3 19.22 -8.25 3.20
N GLY A 4 19.34 -8.96 4.32
CA GLY A 4 18.18 -9.39 5.10
C GLY A 4 17.58 -8.21 5.85
N LEU A 5 16.34 -7.86 5.55
CA LEU A 5 15.51 -7.03 6.43
C LEU A 5 15.45 -7.70 7.81
N ASN A 6 15.94 -6.99 8.83
CA ASN A 6 15.99 -7.49 10.20
C ASN A 6 14.55 -7.55 10.76
N LEU A 7 13.96 -8.74 10.76
CA LEU A 7 12.62 -9.05 11.26
C LEU A 7 12.35 -8.51 12.69
N ASN A 8 13.39 -8.26 13.49
CA ASN A 8 13.23 -7.67 14.83
C ASN A 8 12.79 -6.20 14.79
N VAL A 9 13.16 -5.46 13.74
CA VAL A 9 12.80 -4.03 13.61
C VAL A 9 11.31 -3.88 13.34
N LEU A 10 10.75 -4.67 12.42
CA LEU A 10 9.32 -4.68 12.11
C LEU A 10 8.45 -5.15 13.30
N LYS A 11 8.93 -6.14 14.06
CA LYS A 11 8.26 -6.64 15.27
C LYS A 11 8.20 -5.57 16.37
N PHE A 12 9.29 -4.81 16.51
CA PHE A 12 9.40 -3.72 17.47
C PHE A 12 8.55 -2.49 17.11
N TRP A 13 8.43 -2.14 15.82
CA TRP A 13 7.52 -1.07 15.38
C TRP A 13 6.04 -1.40 15.64
N LYS A 14 5.64 -2.67 15.53
CA LYS A 14 4.28 -3.11 15.91
C LYS A 14 4.00 -2.93 17.42
N GLU A 15 4.97 -3.24 18.28
CA GLU A 15 4.82 -3.03 19.73
C GLU A 15 4.72 -1.54 20.11
N ILE A 16 5.49 -0.67 19.46
CA ILE A 16 5.41 0.79 19.72
C ILE A 16 4.07 1.37 19.26
N ILE A 17 3.58 0.96 18.09
CA ILE A 17 2.29 1.45 17.56
C ILE A 17 1.12 0.94 18.42
N MET A 18 1.17 -0.31 18.92
CA MET A 18 0.15 -0.84 19.84
C MET A 18 0.15 -0.12 21.20
N ASN A 19 1.31 0.22 21.74
CA ASN A 19 1.41 0.88 23.05
C ASN A 19 1.08 2.38 23.01
N ALA A 20 1.02 3.01 21.84
CA ALA A 20 0.61 4.41 21.68
C ALA A 20 -0.92 4.59 21.70
N GLN A 21 -1.71 3.51 21.61
CA GLN A 21 -3.18 3.56 21.56
C GLN A 21 -3.85 3.19 22.90
N THR A 22 -3.11 2.73 23.90
CA THR A 22 -3.63 2.43 25.23
C THR A 22 -3.03 3.36 26.28
N GLY A 23 -3.87 4.18 26.89
CA GLY A 23 -3.48 5.10 27.95
C GLY A 23 -2.91 4.38 29.17
N ILE A 24 -1.71 4.81 29.57
CA ILE A 24 -1.07 4.75 30.89
C ILE A 24 -0.80 3.36 31.47
N ASN A 25 0.49 3.01 31.54
CA ASN A 25 1.05 2.42 32.76
C ASN A 25 2.35 3.14 33.13
N GLN A 26 2.32 3.69 34.34
CA GLN A 26 3.40 4.43 35.00
C GLN A 26 4.63 3.52 35.18
N GLY A 27 5.82 4.03 34.84
CA GLY A 27 7.11 3.36 35.13
C GLY A 27 8.18 3.35 34.04
N ASN A 28 8.09 4.15 32.96
CA ASN A 28 9.04 4.05 31.83
C ASN A 28 9.57 5.39 31.28
N GLU A 29 9.46 6.51 32.00
CA GLU A 29 9.95 7.81 31.49
C GLU A 29 11.49 7.88 31.38
N GLU A 30 12.25 7.07 32.12
CA GLU A 30 13.72 7.03 32.03
C GLU A 30 14.26 6.44 30.70
N PHE A 31 13.40 5.79 29.92
CA PHE A 31 13.81 5.08 28.71
C PHE A 31 13.59 5.87 27.42
N LEU A 32 12.89 7.00 27.47
CA LEU A 32 12.62 7.84 26.30
C LEU A 32 13.54 9.05 26.28
N LYS A 33 14.11 9.35 25.12
CA LYS A 33 14.85 10.60 24.86
C LYS A 33 14.16 11.37 23.76
N GLU A 34 14.12 12.69 23.92
CA GLU A 34 13.59 13.59 22.90
C GLU A 34 14.65 13.85 21.83
N ILE A 35 14.22 13.78 20.57
CA ILE A 35 14.99 14.24 19.42
C ILE A 35 14.18 15.24 18.61
N ILE A 36 14.86 16.18 17.98
CA ILE A 36 14.25 17.12 17.04
C ILE A 36 14.53 16.62 15.63
N ILE A 37 13.47 16.25 14.93
CA ILE A 37 13.52 15.87 13.53
C ILE A 37 13.11 17.08 12.69
N ARG A 38 13.88 17.35 11.63
CA ARG A 38 13.58 18.33 10.60
C ARG A 38 13.35 17.63 9.27
N CYS A 39 12.20 17.87 8.65
CA CYS A 39 11.94 17.34 7.31
C CYS A 39 12.96 17.92 6.31
N PRO A 40 13.69 17.08 5.54
CA PRO A 40 14.66 17.54 4.54
C PRO A 40 14.01 18.13 3.28
N GLN A 41 12.69 18.03 3.13
CA GLN A 41 11.95 18.53 1.97
C GLN A 41 11.28 19.88 2.25
N CYS A 42 10.52 20.01 3.34
CA CYS A 42 9.80 21.25 3.68
C CYS A 42 10.31 21.99 4.93
N SER A 43 11.36 21.48 5.59
CA SER A 43 11.93 22.06 6.82
C SER A 43 11.02 22.09 8.05
N THR A 44 9.85 21.45 8.03
CA THR A 44 9.00 21.27 9.21
C THR A 44 9.76 20.56 10.32
N ASN A 45 9.69 21.08 11.55
CA ASN A 45 10.32 20.49 12.72
C ASN A 45 9.29 19.75 13.58
N LYS A 46 9.66 18.59 14.11
CA LYS A 46 8.85 17.88 15.09
C LYS A 46 9.72 17.26 16.18
N LYS A 47 9.26 17.37 17.42
CA LYS A 47 9.84 16.68 18.57
C LYS A 47 9.30 15.25 18.63
N LEU A 48 10.18 14.26 18.62
CA LEU A 48 9.83 12.85 18.77
C LEU A 48 10.46 12.29 20.04
N LYS A 49 9.73 11.42 20.74
CA LYS A 49 10.23 10.67 21.90
C LYS A 49 10.63 9.27 21.43
N ILE A 50 11.91 8.92 21.55
CA ILE A 50 12.46 7.65 21.04
C ILE A 50 13.07 6.85 22.20
N PRO A 51 12.80 5.53 22.30
CA PRO A 51 13.43 4.70 23.31
C PRO A 51 14.94 4.58 23.11
N LYS A 52 15.72 4.76 24.18
CA LYS A 52 17.20 4.63 24.18
C LYS A 52 17.67 3.31 23.55
N LYS A 53 16.95 2.23 23.86
CA LYS A 53 17.22 0.87 23.35
C LYS A 53 17.27 0.78 21.81
N VAL A 54 16.58 1.66 21.08
CA VAL A 54 16.59 1.68 19.60
C VAL A 54 17.90 2.25 19.06
N ILE A 55 18.43 3.26 19.74
CA ILE A 55 19.68 3.93 19.36
C ILE A 55 20.88 3.05 19.73
N ASP A 56 20.84 2.43 20.91
CA ASP A 56 21.97 1.66 21.44
C ASP A 56 22.24 0.32 20.72
N GLN A 57 21.31 -0.13 19.87
CA GLN A 57 21.48 -1.36 19.07
C GLN A 57 22.49 -1.21 17.93
N SER A 58 22.79 0.02 17.49
CA SER A 58 23.74 0.26 16.39
C SER A 58 25.13 0.61 16.92
N LYS A 59 26.18 0.20 16.20
CA LYS A 59 27.56 0.52 16.60
C LYS A 59 27.91 2.01 16.40
N GLN A 60 27.26 2.70 15.46
CA GLN A 60 27.59 4.08 15.06
C GLN A 60 26.35 4.97 14.88
N LEU A 61 25.50 4.70 13.87
CA LEU A 61 24.28 5.46 13.57
C LEU A 61 23.08 4.52 13.51
N THR A 62 21.96 4.97 14.07
CA THR A 62 20.67 4.31 13.94
C THR A 62 19.86 5.01 12.88
N THR A 63 19.44 4.25 11.85
CA THR A 63 18.53 4.72 10.82
C THR A 63 17.09 4.60 11.29
N ILE A 64 16.35 5.70 11.24
CA ILE A 64 14.95 5.77 11.66
C ILE A 64 14.12 6.20 10.47
N SER A 65 13.17 5.37 10.06
CA SER A 65 12.18 5.73 9.03
C SER A 65 11.11 6.63 9.64
N ILE A 66 10.89 7.80 9.05
CA ILE A 66 9.85 8.76 9.40
C ILE A 66 8.78 8.68 8.31
N PRO A 67 7.63 8.01 8.57
CA PRO A 67 6.56 7.91 7.59
C PRO A 67 5.87 9.27 7.39
N SER A 68 5.16 9.39 6.26
CA SER A 68 4.23 10.48 6.01
C SER A 68 3.23 10.62 7.18
N ASN A 69 2.86 11.86 7.48
CA ASN A 69 2.02 12.27 8.60
C ASN A 69 2.65 12.14 10.01
N LEU A 70 3.81 11.47 10.16
CA LEU A 70 4.51 11.50 11.45
C LEU A 70 5.14 12.87 11.70
N CYS A 71 5.77 13.51 10.72
CA CYS A 71 6.34 14.86 10.84
C CYS A 71 5.57 15.89 10.00
N CYS A 72 5.33 15.54 8.74
CA CYS A 72 4.59 16.26 7.71
C CYS A 72 4.17 15.22 6.65
N GLU A 73 3.61 15.66 5.52
CA GLU A 73 3.21 14.77 4.42
C GLU A 73 4.38 14.00 3.77
N HIS A 74 5.61 14.47 3.96
CA HIS A 74 6.80 13.82 3.40
C HIS A 74 7.34 12.71 4.29
N SER A 75 7.75 11.61 3.65
CA SER A 75 8.53 10.55 4.27
C SER A 75 10.02 10.67 3.98
N PHE A 76 10.83 10.24 4.95
CA PHE A 76 12.28 10.31 4.88
C PHE A 76 12.92 9.41 5.95
N GLN A 77 14.22 9.18 5.84
CA GLN A 77 15.00 8.51 6.88
C GLN A 77 15.87 9.53 7.61
N ALA A 78 15.99 9.38 8.92
CA ALA A 78 16.88 10.16 9.77
C ALA A 78 17.98 9.26 10.34
N PHE A 79 19.23 9.74 10.32
CA PHE A 79 20.35 9.05 10.94
C PHE A 79 20.66 9.67 12.29
N VAL A 80 20.45 8.93 13.36
CA VAL A 80 20.59 9.40 14.74
C VAL A 80 21.80 8.72 15.39
N ASP A 81 22.66 9.51 16.03
CA ASP A 81 23.80 8.98 16.77
C ASP A 81 23.45 8.60 18.22
N LYS A 82 24.42 8.03 18.94
CA LYS A 82 24.29 7.62 20.36
C LYS A 82 24.03 8.77 21.33
N ASN A 83 24.29 10.01 20.91
CA ASN A 83 24.01 11.21 21.69
C ASN A 83 22.60 11.76 21.38
N PHE A 84 21.78 11.03 20.61
CA PHE A 84 20.43 11.43 20.20
C PHE A 84 20.44 12.67 19.29
N ILE A 85 21.56 12.88 18.59
CA ILE A 85 21.73 13.98 17.63
C ILE A 85 21.50 13.43 16.22
N VAL A 86 20.62 14.08 15.47
CA VAL A 86 20.41 13.76 14.06
C VAL A 86 21.61 14.24 13.24
N ARG A 87 22.31 13.32 12.59
CA ARG A 87 23.52 13.59 11.80
C ARG A 87 23.26 13.79 10.32
N GLY A 88 22.12 13.32 9.83
CA GLY A 88 21.74 13.49 8.44
C GLY A 88 20.35 12.97 8.18
N TYR A 89 19.88 13.27 6.97
CA TYR A 89 18.62 12.79 6.44
C TYR A 89 18.87 12.17 5.08
N GLN A 90 18.11 11.13 4.77
CA GLN A 90 18.00 10.59 3.43
C GLN A 90 16.57 10.78 2.97
N LYS A 91 16.40 11.48 1.84
CA LYS A 91 15.12 11.52 1.15
C LYS A 91 14.82 10.10 0.70
N VAL A 92 13.59 9.68 0.93
CA VAL A 92 13.11 8.42 0.39
C VAL A 92 12.59 8.77 -1.00
N ASP A 93 13.32 8.38 -2.04
CA ASP A 93 12.92 8.65 -3.44
C ASP A 93 11.62 7.91 -3.79
N PHE A 94 11.33 6.80 -3.09
CA PHE A 94 10.13 5.97 -3.23
C PHE A 94 9.67 5.41 -1.88
N GLU A 95 8.51 5.84 -1.38
CA GLU A 95 7.86 5.22 -0.22
C GLU A 95 6.82 4.21 -0.70
N PHE A 96 6.98 2.94 -0.33
CA PHE A 96 6.15 1.82 -0.80
C PHE A 96 4.71 1.81 -0.23
N SER A 97 4.28 2.85 0.47
CA SER A 97 2.92 2.96 1.02
C SER A 97 1.87 3.36 -0.03
N HIS A 98 2.28 3.91 -1.18
CA HIS A 98 1.39 4.31 -2.28
C HIS A 98 2.01 4.01 -3.65
N MET A 99 2.35 2.74 -3.92
CA MET A 99 2.77 2.38 -5.26
C MET A 99 1.53 2.21 -6.16
N GLU A 100 1.22 3.23 -6.96
CA GLU A 100 0.49 3.00 -8.20
C GLU A 100 1.44 2.23 -9.13
N PHE A 101 1.21 0.94 -9.30
CA PHE A 101 1.98 0.15 -10.25
C PHE A 101 1.49 0.43 -11.68
N TYR A 102 2.36 1.01 -12.50
CA TYR A 102 2.30 0.96 -13.96
C TYR A 102 3.44 0.06 -14.42
N GLU A 103 3.14 -1.15 -14.91
CA GLU A 103 4.16 -1.94 -15.60
C GLU A 103 4.36 -1.34 -16.99
N SER A 104 5.44 -0.58 -17.15
CA SER A 104 6.05 -0.26 -18.44
C SER A 104 7.36 -1.05 -18.55
N SER A 105 7.30 -2.28 -19.08
CA SER A 105 8.47 -2.94 -19.69
C SER A 105 8.11 -4.21 -20.46
N GLU A 106 8.33 -4.14 -21.77
CA GLU A 106 8.91 -5.16 -22.66
C GLU A 106 8.45 -6.62 -22.46
N GLY A 107 7.34 -6.99 -23.13
CA GLY A 107 6.89 -8.38 -23.21
C GLY A 107 5.68 -8.57 -24.13
N SER A 108 5.94 -8.62 -25.44
CA SER A 108 5.20 -9.26 -26.57
C SER A 108 3.66 -9.24 -26.64
N TYR A 109 2.96 -8.40 -25.88
CA TYR A 109 1.59 -8.00 -26.15
C TYR A 109 1.54 -6.48 -26.24
N ASP A 110 0.85 -5.93 -27.25
CA ASP A 110 0.63 -4.51 -27.56
C ASP A 110 -0.08 -3.73 -26.42
N THR A 111 0.53 -3.70 -25.24
CA THR A 111 -0.01 -3.12 -24.01
C THR A 111 0.44 -1.67 -23.85
N GLU A 112 1.55 -1.29 -24.49
CA GLU A 112 2.11 0.07 -24.50
C GLU A 112 1.18 1.09 -25.20
N GLY A 113 0.33 0.62 -26.12
CA GLY A 113 -0.73 1.42 -26.74
C GLY A 113 -2.10 1.32 -26.05
N PHE A 114 -2.22 0.55 -24.97
CA PHE A 114 -3.51 0.17 -24.40
C PHE A 114 -3.90 1.03 -23.20
N THR A 115 -3.00 1.15 -22.22
CA THR A 115 -3.20 2.03 -21.05
C THR A 115 -3.19 3.51 -21.42
N SER A 116 -2.53 3.89 -22.52
CA SER A 116 -2.47 5.26 -23.04
C SER A 116 -3.75 5.72 -23.75
N LYS A 117 -4.70 4.82 -24.03
CA LYS A 117 -5.98 5.20 -24.64
C LYS A 117 -6.83 6.02 -23.65
N PRO A 118 -7.52 7.08 -24.11
CA PRO A 118 -8.34 7.94 -23.25
C PRO A 118 -9.37 7.18 -22.40
N ILE A 119 -9.90 6.08 -22.91
CA ILE A 119 -10.86 5.24 -22.20
C ILE A 119 -10.23 4.54 -21.00
N PHE A 120 -9.00 4.03 -21.11
CA PHE A 120 -8.32 3.38 -19.98
C PHE A 120 -7.95 4.38 -18.90
N GLN A 121 -7.57 5.59 -19.30
CA GLN A 121 -7.35 6.70 -18.36
C GLN A 121 -8.63 7.06 -17.61
N GLN A 122 -9.79 7.06 -18.27
CA GLN A 122 -11.08 7.27 -17.58
C GLN A 122 -11.42 6.14 -16.60
N ILE A 123 -11.17 4.87 -16.97
CA ILE A 123 -11.37 3.73 -16.06
C ILE A 123 -10.42 3.82 -14.86
N ILE A 124 -9.15 4.14 -15.08
CA ILE A 124 -8.18 4.34 -14.00
C ILE A 124 -8.62 5.47 -13.09
N GLN A 125 -9.12 6.58 -13.65
CA GLN A 125 -9.66 7.68 -12.84
C GLN A 125 -10.84 7.23 -11.98
N LEU A 126 -11.79 6.46 -12.54
CA LEU A 126 -12.89 5.89 -11.76
C LEU A 126 -12.41 5.00 -10.61
N LEU A 127 -11.34 4.22 -10.83
CA LEU A 127 -10.75 3.38 -9.79
C LEU A 127 -10.10 4.21 -8.68
N ARG A 128 -9.42 5.31 -9.03
CA ARG A 128 -8.87 6.27 -8.06
C ARG A 128 -9.97 6.91 -7.23
N ASP A 129 -11.01 7.44 -7.89
CA ASP A 129 -12.13 8.13 -7.24
C ASP A 129 -12.88 7.22 -6.26
N CYS A 130 -12.92 5.91 -6.51
CA CYS A 130 -13.53 4.95 -5.60
C CYS A 130 -12.82 4.85 -4.23
N ILE A 131 -11.54 5.19 -4.13
CA ILE A 131 -10.77 5.09 -2.87
C ILE A 131 -11.08 6.26 -1.92
N GLU A 132 -11.72 7.33 -2.40
CA GLU A 132 -12.18 8.43 -1.54
C GLU A 132 -13.24 7.96 -0.52
N ASP A 133 -13.89 6.83 -0.80
CA ASP A 133 -14.79 6.18 0.14
C ASP A 133 -13.99 5.47 1.25
N LYS A 134 -14.26 5.81 2.51
CA LYS A 134 -13.60 5.23 3.68
C LYS A 134 -13.73 3.71 3.78
N ASP A 135 -14.73 3.14 3.11
CA ASP A 135 -14.95 1.69 3.10
C ASP A 135 -14.08 0.96 2.05
N ILE A 136 -13.48 1.68 1.10
CA ILE A 136 -12.62 1.15 0.03
C ILE A 136 -11.16 1.46 0.36
N LEU A 137 -10.38 0.41 0.61
CA LEU A 137 -8.96 0.51 0.96
C LEU A 137 -8.04 0.52 -0.26
N GLY A 138 -8.53 0.04 -1.40
CA GLY A 138 -7.74 -0.04 -2.62
C GLY A 138 -8.54 -0.56 -3.80
N SER A 139 -7.98 -0.38 -4.98
CA SER A 139 -8.58 -0.76 -6.25
C SER A 139 -7.51 -1.27 -7.20
N GLY A 140 -7.89 -2.04 -8.21
CA GLY A 140 -6.95 -2.52 -9.21
C GLY A 140 -7.61 -3.01 -10.48
N MET A 141 -6.80 -3.06 -11.52
CA MET A 141 -7.14 -3.54 -12.85
C MET A 141 -6.00 -4.42 -13.35
N PHE A 142 -6.34 -5.64 -13.72
CA PHE A 142 -5.38 -6.68 -14.10
C PHE A 142 -5.83 -7.32 -15.42
N THR A 143 -4.89 -7.87 -16.19
CA THR A 143 -5.26 -8.77 -17.28
C THR A 143 -5.83 -10.08 -16.73
N VAL A 144 -6.36 -10.94 -17.59
CA VAL A 144 -6.86 -12.26 -17.14
C VAL A 144 -5.73 -13.21 -16.72
N GLU A 145 -4.52 -12.95 -17.20
CA GLU A 145 -3.28 -13.66 -16.88
C GLU A 145 -2.62 -13.16 -15.59
N GLY A 146 -3.16 -12.12 -14.95
CA GLY A 146 -2.63 -11.58 -13.69
C GLY A 146 -1.63 -10.43 -13.83
N LYS A 147 -1.33 -9.97 -15.06
CA LYS A 147 -0.49 -8.77 -15.25
C LYS A 147 -1.19 -7.52 -14.74
N VAL A 148 -0.45 -6.62 -14.11
CA VAL A 148 -1.00 -5.39 -13.51
C VAL A 148 -1.14 -4.31 -14.57
N LEU A 149 -2.36 -3.83 -14.81
CA LEU A 149 -2.62 -2.66 -15.66
C LEU A 149 -2.68 -1.37 -14.83
N TYR A 150 -3.20 -1.48 -13.60
CA TYR A 150 -3.21 -0.44 -12.57
C TYR A 150 -3.49 -1.10 -11.21
N SER A 151 -2.91 -0.58 -10.13
CA SER A 151 -3.27 -1.00 -8.78
C SER A 151 -2.92 0.06 -7.75
N SER A 152 -3.83 0.32 -6.83
CA SER A 152 -3.60 1.02 -5.56
C SER A 152 -3.63 0.09 -4.33
N LEU A 153 -3.73 -1.22 -4.56
CA LEU A 153 -3.77 -2.22 -3.49
C LEU A 153 -2.48 -2.21 -2.65
N PRO A 154 -2.56 -2.46 -1.34
CA PRO A 154 -1.39 -2.68 -0.50
C PRO A 154 -0.49 -3.79 -1.06
N GLN A 155 0.83 -3.63 -0.97
CA GLN A 155 1.82 -4.49 -1.63
C GLN A 155 1.62 -5.99 -1.34
N THR A 156 1.33 -6.36 -0.09
CA THR A 156 1.07 -7.76 0.29
C THR A 156 -0.18 -8.32 -0.39
N THR A 157 -1.25 -7.51 -0.48
CA THR A 157 -2.50 -7.89 -1.13
C THR A 157 -2.32 -7.96 -2.64
N LEU A 158 -1.54 -7.04 -3.22
CA LEU A 158 -1.21 -7.02 -4.64
C LEU A 158 -0.52 -8.32 -5.09
N PHE A 159 0.54 -8.74 -4.39
CA PHE A 159 1.25 -9.98 -4.74
C PHE A 159 0.36 -11.23 -4.63
N ASN A 160 -0.46 -11.30 -3.58
CA ASN A 160 -1.41 -12.41 -3.43
C ASN A 160 -2.46 -12.41 -4.55
N THR A 161 -2.91 -11.22 -4.97
CA THR A 161 -3.87 -11.03 -6.06
C THR A 161 -3.31 -11.49 -7.40
N ILE A 162 -2.09 -11.06 -7.73
CA ILE A 162 -1.39 -11.46 -8.97
C ILE A 162 -1.28 -12.99 -9.01
N ARG A 163 -0.75 -13.60 -7.93
CA ARG A 163 -0.57 -15.04 -7.84
C ARG A 163 -1.89 -15.81 -7.99
N GLU A 164 -2.96 -15.33 -7.37
CA GLU A 164 -4.29 -15.95 -7.49
C GLU A 164 -4.78 -15.91 -8.95
N PHE A 165 -4.58 -14.80 -9.67
CA PHE A 165 -4.94 -14.71 -11.09
C PHE A 165 -4.06 -15.57 -11.99
N GLU A 166 -2.75 -15.61 -11.77
CA GLU A 166 -1.82 -16.46 -12.51
C GLU A 166 -2.21 -17.93 -12.40
N VAL A 167 -2.40 -18.44 -11.17
CA VAL A 167 -2.81 -19.83 -10.91
C VAL A 167 -4.12 -20.17 -11.63
N ARG A 168 -5.08 -19.23 -11.67
CA ARG A 168 -6.37 -19.44 -12.35
C ARG A 168 -6.25 -19.49 -13.86
N SER A 169 -5.41 -18.63 -14.42
CA SER A 169 -5.11 -18.61 -15.84
C SER A 169 -4.47 -19.95 -16.24
N GLU A 170 -3.47 -20.40 -15.49
CA GLU A 170 -2.80 -21.70 -15.71
C GLU A 170 -3.77 -22.89 -15.60
N GLN A 171 -4.63 -22.90 -14.58
CA GLN A 171 -5.59 -23.97 -14.34
C GLN A 171 -6.84 -23.91 -15.23
N HIS A 172 -6.90 -22.96 -16.18
CA HIS A 172 -8.04 -22.79 -17.09
C HIS A 172 -9.39 -22.69 -16.35
N LEU A 173 -9.41 -22.03 -15.19
CA LEU A 173 -10.61 -21.78 -14.38
C LEU A 173 -11.49 -20.66 -14.99
N ILE A 174 -11.63 -20.68 -16.31
CA ILE A 174 -12.15 -19.62 -17.20
C ILE A 174 -13.65 -19.34 -16.95
N SER A 175 -14.34 -20.17 -16.19
CA SER A 175 -15.79 -20.04 -15.91
C SER A 175 -16.14 -19.06 -14.78
N LEU A 176 -15.15 -18.57 -14.01
CA LEU A 176 -15.42 -17.73 -12.84
C LEU A 176 -15.46 -16.23 -13.20
N LYS A 177 -16.66 -15.67 -13.29
CA LYS A 177 -16.88 -14.24 -13.57
C LYS A 177 -16.53 -13.30 -12.40
N LYS A 178 -16.57 -13.82 -11.16
CA LYS A 178 -16.53 -12.99 -9.95
C LYS A 178 -15.92 -13.74 -8.77
N MET A 179 -15.19 -13.01 -7.92
CA MET A 179 -14.68 -13.52 -6.64
C MET A 179 -15.15 -12.70 -5.45
N TYR A 180 -15.25 -13.38 -4.31
CA TYR A 180 -15.39 -12.80 -2.99
C TYR A 180 -14.41 -13.51 -2.06
N LEU A 181 -13.44 -12.79 -1.52
CA LEU A 181 -12.47 -13.31 -0.57
C LEU A 181 -12.50 -12.45 0.68
N GLU A 182 -12.34 -13.09 1.84
CA GLU A 182 -12.09 -12.43 3.12
C GLU A 182 -10.66 -12.77 3.53
N LEU A 183 -9.88 -11.75 3.88
CA LEU A 183 -8.51 -11.90 4.34
C LEU A 183 -8.49 -12.21 5.85
N ASP A 184 -7.35 -12.68 6.36
CA ASP A 184 -7.19 -13.02 7.79
C ASP A 184 -7.47 -11.85 8.75
N ASN A 185 -7.32 -10.61 8.28
CA ASN A 185 -7.65 -9.38 9.01
C ASN A 185 -9.11 -8.92 8.82
N SER A 186 -9.96 -9.78 8.26
CA SER A 186 -11.36 -9.54 7.92
C SER A 186 -11.62 -8.48 6.85
N GLU A 187 -10.59 -7.90 6.24
CA GLU A 187 -10.73 -7.07 5.04
C GLU A 187 -11.26 -7.93 3.89
N LYS A 188 -11.99 -7.29 2.98
CA LYS A 188 -12.72 -8.02 1.94
C LYS A 188 -12.20 -7.63 0.59
N PHE A 189 -12.26 -8.59 -0.30
CA PHE A 189 -11.70 -8.49 -1.62
C PHE A 189 -12.74 -9.00 -2.61
N ILE A 190 -13.10 -8.16 -3.56
CA ILE A 190 -14.08 -8.50 -4.59
C ILE A 190 -13.45 -8.22 -5.94
N SER A 191 -13.41 -9.24 -6.80
CA SER A 191 -12.98 -9.06 -8.19
C SER A 191 -14.09 -9.43 -9.16
N THR A 192 -14.06 -8.85 -10.36
CA THR A 192 -14.98 -9.20 -11.45
C THR A 192 -14.26 -9.09 -12.78
N ILE A 193 -14.41 -10.12 -13.61
CA ILE A 193 -13.97 -10.07 -15.00
C ILE A 193 -14.96 -9.23 -15.79
N ILE A 194 -14.45 -8.25 -16.51
CA ILE A 194 -15.21 -7.48 -17.49
C ILE A 194 -14.58 -7.59 -18.87
N SER A 195 -15.43 -7.44 -19.88
CA SER A 195 -15.04 -7.39 -21.28
C SER A 195 -15.35 -6.01 -21.82
N PHE A 196 -14.36 -5.33 -22.38
CA PHE A 196 -14.52 -4.02 -22.99
C PHE A 196 -13.72 -3.98 -24.30
N ASN A 197 -14.36 -3.62 -25.42
CA ASN A 197 -13.77 -3.62 -26.77
C ASN A 197 -13.03 -4.92 -27.13
N GLY A 198 -13.61 -6.07 -26.79
CA GLY A 198 -13.03 -7.40 -27.07
C GLY A 198 -11.91 -7.84 -26.13
N LEU A 199 -11.49 -6.98 -25.20
CA LEU A 199 -10.43 -7.25 -24.24
C LEU A 199 -11.03 -7.54 -22.86
N LYS A 200 -10.45 -8.51 -22.16
CA LYS A 200 -10.91 -8.96 -20.85
C LYS A 200 -9.92 -8.54 -19.77
N PHE A 201 -10.45 -8.05 -18.66
CA PHE A 201 -9.66 -7.62 -17.52
C PHE A 201 -10.40 -7.88 -16.22
N ASN A 202 -9.64 -8.11 -15.17
CA ASN A 202 -10.12 -8.23 -13.81
C ASN A 202 -10.12 -6.85 -13.16
N LEU A 203 -11.30 -6.38 -12.75
CA LEU A 203 -11.41 -5.28 -11.81
C LEU A 203 -11.41 -5.81 -10.39
N VAL A 204 -10.77 -5.08 -9.50
CA VAL A 204 -10.60 -5.45 -8.10
C VAL A 204 -10.93 -4.26 -7.22
N LEU A 205 -11.71 -4.50 -6.17
CA LEU A 205 -11.88 -3.58 -5.05
C LEU A 205 -11.56 -4.29 -3.74
N MET A 206 -10.79 -3.61 -2.90
CA MET A 206 -10.46 -4.03 -1.55
C MET A 206 -11.19 -3.14 -0.56
N PHE A 207 -11.79 -3.75 0.46
CA PHE A 207 -12.68 -3.09 1.39
C PHE A 207 -12.23 -3.29 2.83
N SER A 208 -12.57 -2.33 3.68
CA SER A 208 -12.29 -2.38 5.10
C SER A 208 -12.97 -3.59 5.76
N PHE A 209 -12.44 -3.99 6.92
CA PHE A 209 -13.03 -5.07 7.72
C PHE A 209 -14.49 -4.80 8.12
N ARG A 210 -14.91 -3.53 8.15
CA ARG A 210 -16.27 -3.10 8.52
C ARG A 210 -17.28 -3.32 7.41
N THR A 211 -16.83 -3.26 6.16
CA THR A 211 -17.69 -3.42 4.99
C THR A 211 -18.22 -4.85 4.95
N LYS A 212 -19.51 -5.05 4.69
CA LYS A 212 -20.08 -6.38 4.44
C LYS A 212 -20.00 -6.69 2.94
N PHE A 213 -19.88 -7.97 2.55
CA PHE A 213 -19.83 -8.36 1.13
C PHE A 213 -20.98 -7.80 0.29
N GLY A 214 -22.20 -7.73 0.85
CA GLY A 214 -23.34 -7.12 0.17
C GLY A 214 -23.12 -5.65 -0.21
N MET A 215 -22.54 -4.86 0.70
CA MET A 215 -22.19 -3.46 0.46
C MET A 215 -21.02 -3.36 -0.52
N GLY A 216 -19.95 -4.14 -0.32
CA GLY A 216 -18.84 -4.18 -1.28
C GLY A 216 -19.29 -4.54 -2.70
N ASN A 217 -20.26 -5.46 -2.82
CA ASN A 217 -20.85 -5.81 -4.10
C ASN A 217 -21.70 -4.68 -4.70
N LEU A 218 -22.33 -3.82 -3.88
CA LEU A 218 -23.00 -2.62 -4.36
C LEU A 218 -21.99 -1.64 -4.95
N HIS A 219 -20.89 -1.33 -4.23
CA HIS A 219 -19.82 -0.47 -4.76
C HIS A 219 -19.24 -1.01 -6.08
N MET A 220 -18.96 -2.32 -6.15
CA MET A 220 -18.49 -2.94 -7.39
C MET A 220 -19.52 -2.78 -8.52
N ARG A 221 -20.82 -3.00 -8.26
CA ARG A 221 -21.85 -2.81 -9.28
C ARG A 221 -21.98 -1.37 -9.74
N ASP A 222 -21.83 -0.40 -8.84
CA ASP A 222 -21.92 1.01 -9.20
C ASP A 222 -20.70 1.48 -9.99
N LEU A 223 -19.50 1.00 -9.65
CA LEU A 223 -18.31 1.18 -10.47
C LEU A 223 -18.51 0.59 -11.88
N LEU A 224 -19.02 -0.64 -11.98
CA LEU A 224 -19.30 -1.29 -13.26
C LEU A 224 -20.27 -0.47 -14.11
N LYS A 225 -21.37 0.04 -13.53
CA LYS A 225 -22.31 0.94 -14.24
C LYS A 225 -21.64 2.22 -14.73
N LYS A 226 -20.70 2.79 -13.97
CA LYS A 226 -19.95 3.98 -14.40
C LYS A 226 -19.05 3.65 -15.59
N ILE A 227 -18.39 2.49 -15.57
CA ILE A 227 -17.54 2.03 -16.68
C ILE A 227 -18.36 1.72 -17.92
N GLU A 228 -19.53 1.09 -17.79
CA GLU A 228 -20.45 0.82 -18.90
C GLU A 228 -20.90 2.11 -19.62
N LYS A 229 -20.98 3.24 -18.90
CA LYS A 229 -21.32 4.56 -19.47
C LYS A 229 -20.17 5.26 -20.20
N ILE A 230 -18.94 4.78 -20.07
CA ILE A 230 -17.80 5.30 -20.84
C ILE A 230 -17.89 4.82 -22.30
N ASN A 231 -18.70 3.80 -22.56
CA ASN A 231 -18.92 3.20 -23.88
C ASN A 231 -19.97 3.94 -24.71
#